data_AF-A0A0S8BMB6-F1
#
_entry.id   AF-A0A0S8BMB6-F1
#
_cell.length_a   1.000
_cell.length_b   1.000
_cell.length_c   1.000
_cell.angle_alpha   90.00
_cell.angle_beta   90.00
_cell.angle_gamma   90.00
#
_symmetry.space_group_name_H-M   'P 1'
#
loop_
_entity.id
_entity.type
_entity.pdbx_description
1 polymer ?
#
loop_
_entity_poly.entity_id
_entity_poly.type
_entity_poly.pdbx_seq_one_letter_code
_entity_poly.pdbx_strand_id
1 'polypeptide(L)' 'MLVRILLISVLVAVVTFLTFPYWASCNLKYETCLAICDVRHFNADIDKAACKGGCTTKKIACLTEQVLEPSSSRK' A
#
# COMPACT_ATOMS: atom_id res chain seq x y z
N MET A 1 10.74 -29.03 17.54
CA MET A 1 10.10 -28.44 16.34
C MET A 1 9.02 -27.43 16.69
N LEU A 2 8.07 -27.75 17.58
CA LEU A 2 6.98 -26.84 18.01
C LEU A 2 7.44 -25.45 18.49
N VAL A 3 8.49 -25.38 19.32
CA VAL A 3 9.00 -24.09 19.85
C VAL A 3 9.54 -23.18 18.73
N ARG A 4 10.19 -23.74 17.70
CA ARG A 4 10.65 -22.97 16.53
C ARG A 4 9.47 -22.45 15.71
N ILE A 5 8.42 -23.28 15.55
CA ILE A 5 7.21 -22.89 14.82
C ILE A 5 6.49 -21.75 15.56
N LEU A 6 6.37 -21.84 16.88
CA LEU A 6 5.78 -20.77 17.71
C LEU A 6 6.60 -19.47 17.64
N LEU A 7 7.93 -19.56 17.65
CA LEU A 7 8.77 -18.37 17.51
C LEU A 7 8.59 -17.72 16.14
N ILE A 8 8.52 -18.50 15.05
CA ILE A 8 8.32 -17.99 13.70
C ILE A 8 6.93 -17.35 13.57
N SER A 9 5.87 -17.98 14.11
CA SER A 9 4.52 -17.42 14.02
C SER A 9 4.38 -16.09 14.76
N VAL A 10 5.00 -15.97 15.94
CA VAL A 10 5.07 -14.71 16.69
C VAL A 10 5.82 -13.64 15.90
N LEU A 11 6.95 -14.01 15.29
CA LEU A 11 7.76 -13.08 14.48
C LEU A 11 6.97 -12.54 13.28
N VAL A 12 6.26 -13.42 12.56
CA VAL A 12 5.39 -13.02 11.45
C VAL A 12 4.27 -12.10 11.93
N ALA A 13 3.61 -12.42 13.04
CA ALA A 13 2.53 -11.60 13.59
C ALA A 13 3.00 -10.19 13.98
N VAL A 14 4.21 -10.05 14.52
CA VAL A 14 4.79 -8.75 14.86
C VAL A 14 5.08 -7.93 13.60
N VAL A 15 5.67 -8.55 12.57
CA VAL A 15 5.98 -7.87 11.31
C VAL A 15 4.71 -7.42 10.59
N THR A 16 3.66 -8.25 10.56
CA THR A 16 2.38 -7.87 9.93
C THR A 16 1.69 -6.76 10.70
N PHE A 17 1.71 -6.80 12.03
CA PHE A 17 1.11 -5.75 12.86
C PHE A 17 1.79 -4.39 12.67
N LEU A 18 3.13 -4.37 12.62
CA LEU A 18 3.90 -3.13 12.42
C LEU A 18 3.70 -2.55 11.02
N THR A 19 3.57 -3.39 10.01
CA THR A 19 3.40 -2.93 8.62
C THR A 19 1.95 -2.57 8.28
N PHE A 20 0.95 -3.13 8.98
CA PHE A 20 -0.49 -2.90 8.72
C PHE A 20 -0.92 -1.43 8.52
N PRO A 21 -0.59 -0.47 9.41
CA PRO A 21 -1.04 0.92 9.24
C PRO A 21 -0.45 1.60 7.99
N TYR A 22 0.73 1.16 7.57
CA TYR A 22 1.43 1.67 6.39
C TYR A 22 0.75 1.22 5.09
N TRP A 23 0.41 -0.08 4.99
CA TRP A 23 -0.38 -0.62 3.88
C TRP A 23 -1.74 0.07 3.79
N ALA A 24 -2.41 0.29 4.93
CA ALA A 24 -3.71 0.95 4.97
C ALA A 24 -3.66 2.37 4.38
N SER A 25 -2.63 3.16 4.69
CA SER A 25 -2.49 4.53 4.19
C SER A 25 -2.25 4.58 2.68
N CYS A 26 -1.35 3.74 2.15
CA CYS A 26 -1.12 3.67 0.70
C CYS A 26 -2.35 3.15 -0.05
N ASN A 27 -3.10 2.20 0.52
CA ASN A 27 -4.31 1.67 -0.09
C ASN A 27 -5.44 2.72 -0.11
N LEU A 28 -5.55 3.54 0.95
CA LEU A 28 -6.51 4.65 1.00
C LEU A 28 -6.21 5.70 -0.08
N LYS A 29 -4.93 6.05 -0.27
CA LYS A 29 -4.48 6.96 -1.35
C LYS A 29 -4.74 6.38 -2.74
N TYR A 30 -4.64 5.06 -2.89
CA TYR A 30 -4.95 4.38 -4.14
C TYR A 30 -6.45 4.42 -4.46
N GLU A 31 -7.31 4.05 -3.51
CA GLU A 31 -8.78 4.07 -3.67
C GLU A 31 -9.30 5.47 -3.98
N THR A 32 -8.80 6.49 -3.26
CA THR A 32 -9.16 7.88 -3.54
C THR A 32 -8.71 8.33 -4.94
N CYS A 33 -7.51 7.94 -5.38
CA CYS A 33 -7.03 8.21 -6.73
C CYS A 33 -7.89 7.53 -7.80
N LEU A 34 -8.25 6.26 -7.60
CA LEU A 34 -9.15 5.52 -8.49
C LEU A 34 -10.52 6.21 -8.59
N ALA A 35 -11.12 6.58 -7.46
CA ALA A 35 -12.40 7.26 -7.43
C ALA A 35 -12.36 8.59 -8.20
N ILE A 36 -11.27 9.36 -8.07
CA ILE A 36 -11.08 10.60 -8.83
C ILE A 36 -10.96 10.32 -10.33
N CYS A 37 -10.21 9.28 -10.73
CA CYS A 37 -10.10 8.88 -12.14
C CYS A 37 -11.45 8.41 -12.72
N ASP A 38 -12.22 7.64 -11.96
CA ASP A 38 -13.55 7.18 -12.36
C ASP A 38 -14.53 8.34 -12.56
N VAL A 39 -14.47 9.37 -11.73
CA VAL A 39 -15.31 10.58 -11.86
C VAL A 39 -14.83 11.48 -13.01
N ARG A 40 -13.52 11.72 -13.16
CA ARG A 40 -12.97 12.61 -14.20
C ARG A 40 -13.04 12.02 -15.60
N HIS A 41 -12.90 10.72 -15.74
CA HIS A 41 -12.84 10.03 -17.04
C HIS A 41 -13.99 9.04 -17.22
N PHE A 42 -15.18 9.36 -16.69
CA PHE A 42 -16.36 8.49 -16.74
C PHE A 42 -16.73 8.03 -18.16
N ASN A 43 -16.45 8.85 -19.18
CA ASN A 43 -16.80 8.58 -20.58
C ASN A 43 -15.58 8.46 -21.52
N ALA A 44 -14.38 8.31 -20.96
CA ALA A 44 -13.12 8.24 -21.71
C ALA A 44 -12.29 7.05 -21.21
N ASP A 45 -12.56 5.86 -21.74
CA ASP A 45 -11.97 4.60 -21.25
C ASP A 45 -10.44 4.56 -21.34
N ILE A 46 -9.86 5.18 -22.37
CA ILE A 46 -8.40 5.22 -22.56
C ILE A 46 -7.74 6.13 -21.50
N ASP A 47 -8.29 7.33 -21.28
CA ASP A 47 -7.78 8.26 -20.28
C ASP A 47 -8.00 7.73 -18.86
N LYS A 48 -9.12 7.04 -18.64
CA LYS A 48 -9.43 6.33 -17.41
C LYS A 48 -8.38 5.25 -17.11
N ALA A 49 -8.02 4.44 -18.10
CA ALA A 49 -6.98 3.42 -17.95
C ALA A 49 -5.61 4.04 -17.66
N ALA A 50 -5.24 5.11 -18.36
CA ALA A 50 -3.99 5.84 -18.12
C ALA A 50 -3.94 6.45 -16.71
N CYS A 51 -5.04 7.07 -16.26
CA CYS A 51 -5.18 7.64 -14.92
C CYS A 51 -5.07 6.56 -13.83
N LYS A 52 -5.76 5.42 -13.99
CA LYS A 52 -5.65 4.27 -13.08
C LYS A 52 -4.23 3.70 -13.05
N GLY A 53 -3.56 3.61 -14.21
CA GLY A 53 -2.15 3.23 -14.30
C GLY A 53 -1.24 4.14 -13.47
N GLY A 54 -1.45 5.46 -13.54
CA GLY A 54 -0.73 6.43 -12.71
C GLY A 54 -1.00 6.26 -11.21
N CYS A 55 -2.23 5.94 -10.81
CA CYS A 55 -2.57 5.63 -9.41
C CYS A 55 -1.84 4.38 -8.91
N THR A 56 -1.74 3.34 -9.74
CA THR A 56 -1.00 2.11 -9.42
C THR A 56 0.49 2.41 -9.24
N THR A 57 1.10 3.21 -10.11
CA THR A 57 2.50 3.64 -9.95
C THR A 57 2.70 4.41 -8.65
N LYS A 58 1.78 5.30 -8.28
CA LYS A 58 1.84 6.01 -6.99
C LYS A 58 1.68 5.07 -5.78
N LYS A 59 0.84 4.04 -5.90
CA LYS A 59 0.70 3.00 -4.86
C LYS A 59 2.01 2.24 -4.69
N ILE A 60 2.64 1.82 -5.79
CA ILE A 60 3.93 1.12 -5.76
C ILE A 60 5.01 2.04 -5.18
N ALA A 61 5.09 3.31 -5.59
CA ALA A 61 6.03 4.27 -5.04
C ALA A 61 5.83 4.47 -3.52
N CYS A 62 4.58 4.58 -3.06
CA CYS A 62 4.23 4.70 -1.64
C CYS A 62 4.68 3.47 -0.84
N LEU A 63 4.53 2.27 -1.39
CA LEU A 63 5.02 1.04 -0.78
C LEU A 63 6.56 0.97 -0.79
N THR A 64 7.20 1.41 -1.87
CA THR A 64 8.66 1.37 -2.05
C THR A 64 9.38 2.39 -1.17
N GLU A 65 8.90 3.63 -1.06
CA GLU A 65 9.44 4.62 -0.10
C GLU A 65 9.38 4.07 1.32
N GLN A 66 8.29 3.39 1.69
CA GLN A 66 8.12 2.83 3.03
C GLN A 66 8.97 1.58 3.28
N VAL A 67 9.34 0.82 2.24
CA VAL A 67 10.28 -0.31 2.34
C VAL A 67 11.73 0.18 2.43
N LEU A 68 12.05 1.30 1.76
CA LEU A 68 13.39 1.92 1.77
C LEU A 68 13.62 2.83 2.99
N GLU A 69 12.57 3.32 3.64
CA GLU A 69 12.63 4.07 4.91
C GLU A 69 12.11 3.25 6.11
N PRO A 70 12.88 2.26 6.63
CA PRO A 70 12.52 1.61 7.91
C PRO A 70 12.86 2.48 9.15
N SER A 71 13.18 3.77 9.01
CA SER A 71 13.66 4.62 10.10
C SER A 71 13.00 6.01 10.15
N SER A 72 11.72 6.07 10.46
CA SER A 72 11.07 7.28 10.99
C SER A 72 9.84 6.85 11.79
N SER A 73 10.01 6.21 12.95
CA SER A 73 10.10 6.90 14.25
C SER A 73 9.62 8.36 14.21
N ARG A 74 8.34 8.54 14.54
CA ARG A 74 7.82 9.60 15.41
C ARG A 74 8.20 11.05 15.03
N LYS A 75 7.22 11.80 14.53
CA LYS A 75 6.96 13.17 14.97
C LYS A 75 5.47 13.43 15.03
#